data_AF-A0A956PLU8-F1
#
_entry.id   AF-A0A956PLU8-F1
#
_cell.length_a   1.000
_cell.length_b   1.000
_cell.length_c   1.000
_cell.angle_alpha   90.00
_cell.angle_beta   90.00
_cell.angle_gamma   90.00
#
_symmetry.space_group_name_H-M   'P 1'
#
loop_
_entity.id
_entity.type
_entity.pdbx_description
1 polymer ?
#
loop_
_entity_poly.entity_id
_entity_poly.type
_entity_poly.pdbx_seq_one_letter_code
_entity_poly.pdbx_strand_id
1 'polypeptide(L)'
;NYVQLSTQVDSSAEEALEKNQGVCQDFAHVMIGLARMAGIPSRYVSGYLYHQEGCNDRSCADATHAWMEAYLPGLGWIGFDPTNGILTADRHIATALGRDYKDVPPTRGVFRGFAASELSVAVQVTPADAIHSDDDFKRMDESDYRSEPEPPQEVAARQQQQQQQ
;
A
#
# COMPACT_ATOMS: atom_id res chain seq x y z
N ASN A 1 7.27 7.05 15.04
CA ASN A 1 7.09 5.59 15.26
C ASN A 1 5.94 5.11 14.39
N TYR A 2 6.15 4.07 13.59
CA TYR A 2 5.05 3.44 12.85
C TYR A 2 4.19 2.63 13.83
N VAL A 3 2.89 2.84 13.82
CA VAL A 3 1.94 2.12 14.68
C VAL A 3 0.72 1.77 13.84
N GLN A 4 0.50 0.49 13.62
CA GLN A 4 -0.66 0.03 12.85
C GLN A 4 -1.96 0.42 13.59
N LEU A 5 -2.96 0.91 12.85
CA LEU A 5 -4.25 1.41 13.38
C LEU A 5 -4.17 2.69 14.24
N SER A 6 -3.07 3.45 14.21
CA SER A 6 -2.97 4.71 14.98
C SER A 6 -3.85 5.84 14.45
N THR A 7 -4.24 5.77 13.18
CA THR A 7 -4.93 6.82 12.42
C THR A 7 -6.03 6.21 11.56
N GLN A 8 -7.10 6.96 11.35
CA GLN A 8 -8.18 6.61 10.42
C GLN A 8 -7.90 7.22 9.04
N VAL A 9 -8.63 6.80 8.02
CA VAL A 9 -8.44 7.25 6.62
C VAL A 9 -8.59 8.78 6.48
N ASP A 10 -9.30 9.43 7.39
CA ASP A 10 -9.54 10.87 7.46
C ASP A 10 -8.61 11.63 8.43
N SER A 11 -7.73 10.94 9.16
CA SER A 11 -6.75 11.59 10.04
C SER A 11 -5.83 12.50 9.24
N SER A 12 -5.59 13.71 9.76
CA SER A 12 -4.78 14.69 9.06
C SER A 12 -3.28 14.38 9.24
N ALA A 13 -2.48 14.75 8.24
CA ALA A 13 -1.01 14.67 8.32
C ALA A 13 -0.45 15.45 9.53
N GLU A 14 -1.14 16.49 9.97
CA GLU A 14 -0.80 17.30 11.14
C GLU A 14 -0.98 16.51 12.44
N GLU A 15 -2.08 15.76 12.60
CA GLU A 15 -2.30 14.91 13.78
C GLU A 15 -1.25 13.80 13.91
N ALA A 16 -0.85 13.19 12.79
CA ALA A 16 0.19 12.16 12.79
C ALA A 16 1.57 12.74 13.15
N LEU A 17 1.85 13.97 12.70
CA LEU A 17 3.07 14.70 13.01
C LEU A 17 3.12 15.08 14.50
N GLU A 18 2.02 15.56 15.08
CA GLU A 18 1.92 15.91 16.50
C GLU A 18 2.07 14.68 17.40
N LYS A 19 1.45 13.55 17.02
CA LYS A 19 1.49 12.31 17.81
C LYS A 19 2.77 11.50 17.62
N ASN A 20 3.64 11.90 16.67
CA ASN A 20 4.80 11.13 16.21
C ASN A 20 4.47 9.65 15.89
N GLN A 21 3.21 9.39 15.54
CA GLN A 21 2.62 8.07 15.34
C GLN A 21 1.63 8.16 14.19
N GLY A 22 1.79 7.25 13.23
CA GLY A 22 0.99 7.23 12.01
C GLY A 22 1.20 5.93 11.25
N VAL A 23 0.40 5.75 10.21
CA VAL A 23 0.55 4.70 9.20
C VAL A 23 1.31 5.24 7.98
N CYS A 24 1.63 4.38 7.00
CA CYS A 24 2.43 4.74 5.83
C CYS A 24 1.83 5.92 5.03
N GLN A 25 0.50 5.98 4.97
CA GLN A 25 -0.25 7.09 4.37
C GLN A 25 0.14 8.45 4.98
N ASP A 26 0.21 8.52 6.32
CA ASP A 26 0.47 9.77 7.03
C ASP A 26 1.88 10.29 6.75
N PHE A 27 2.88 9.40 6.83
CA PHE A 27 4.27 9.73 6.53
C PHE A 27 4.42 10.24 5.09
N ALA A 28 3.75 9.58 4.14
CA ALA A 28 3.74 10.01 2.75
C ALA A 28 3.09 11.40 2.58
N HIS A 29 1.94 11.66 3.20
CA HIS A 29 1.27 12.97 3.12
C HIS A 29 2.08 14.10 3.78
N VAL A 30 2.68 13.85 4.94
CA VAL A 30 3.57 14.83 5.60
C VAL A 30 4.72 15.20 4.66
N MET A 31 5.43 14.21 4.13
CA MET A 31 6.59 14.46 3.27
C MET A 31 6.20 15.15 1.95
N ILE A 32 5.05 14.78 1.36
CA ILE A 32 4.48 15.46 0.19
C ILE A 32 4.16 16.92 0.49
N GLY A 33 3.56 17.21 1.64
CA GLY A 33 3.26 18.56 2.10
C GLY A 33 4.51 19.41 2.21
N LEU A 34 5.54 18.90 2.87
CA LEU A 34 6.85 19.57 3.01
C LEU A 34 7.51 19.84 1.66
N ALA A 35 7.52 18.85 0.76
CA ALA A 35 8.07 19.00 -0.59
C ALA A 35 7.34 20.09 -1.39
N ARG A 36 6.00 20.11 -1.35
CA ARG A 36 5.19 21.13 -2.04
C ARG A 36 5.42 22.52 -1.47
N MET A 37 5.57 22.66 -0.15
CA MET A 37 5.94 23.94 0.48
C MET A 37 7.30 24.46 0.02
N ALA A 38 8.23 23.56 -0.28
CA ALA A 38 9.53 23.89 -0.86
C ALA A 38 9.49 24.13 -2.38
N GLY A 39 8.32 24.11 -3.02
CA GLY A 39 8.16 24.29 -4.47
C GLY A 39 8.55 23.07 -5.30
N ILE A 40 8.71 21.90 -4.67
CA ILE A 40 9.07 20.65 -5.34
C ILE A 40 7.78 19.93 -5.77
N PRO A 41 7.58 19.64 -7.07
CA PRO A 41 6.46 18.84 -7.51
C PRO A 41 6.54 17.44 -6.91
N SER A 42 5.46 16.99 -6.28
CA SER A 42 5.40 15.69 -5.63
C SER A 42 4.05 15.00 -5.84
N ARG A 43 4.06 13.67 -5.90
CA ARG A 43 2.88 12.81 -6.06
C ARG A 43 2.86 11.70 -5.02
N TYR A 44 1.66 11.27 -4.68
CA TYR A 44 1.39 10.15 -3.79
C TYR A 44 1.39 8.85 -4.60
N VAL A 45 2.02 7.82 -4.06
CA VAL A 45 2.04 6.49 -4.67
C VAL A 45 1.45 5.48 -3.71
N SER A 46 0.51 4.68 -4.22
CA SER A 46 -0.07 3.52 -3.55
C SER A 46 0.40 2.25 -4.25
N GLY A 47 0.72 1.22 -3.48
CA GLY A 47 1.27 -0.01 -4.02
C GLY A 47 1.52 -1.09 -2.98
N TYR A 48 2.49 -1.95 -3.26
CA TYR A 48 2.92 -3.01 -2.35
C TYR A 48 4.43 -2.95 -2.15
N LEU A 49 4.89 -3.41 -0.99
CA LEU A 49 6.31 -3.51 -0.64
C LEU A 49 6.68 -4.99 -0.46
N TYR A 50 7.64 -5.49 -1.23
CA TYR A 50 8.19 -6.81 -1.01
C TYR A 50 9.10 -6.81 0.23
N HIS A 51 8.75 -7.62 1.22
CA HIS A 51 9.51 -7.77 2.45
C HIS A 51 10.49 -8.94 2.30
N GLN A 52 11.78 -8.63 2.24
CA GLN A 52 12.82 -9.64 2.20
C GLN A 52 13.16 -10.11 3.63
N GLU A 53 13.44 -11.40 3.80
CA GLU A 53 13.90 -11.91 5.09
C GLU A 53 15.14 -11.15 5.58
N GLY A 54 15.08 -10.64 6.82
CA GLY A 54 16.15 -9.86 7.43
C GLY A 54 16.08 -8.34 7.19
N CYS A 55 15.14 -7.85 6.38
CA CYS A 55 14.84 -6.42 6.32
C CYS A 55 13.97 -6.00 7.52
N ASN A 56 14.35 -4.91 8.19
CA ASN A 56 13.58 -4.32 9.28
C ASN A 56 12.55 -3.31 8.73
N ASP A 57 11.76 -3.75 7.76
CA ASP A 57 10.69 -2.95 7.18
C ASP A 57 9.59 -2.73 8.22
N ARG A 58 9.04 -1.52 8.27
CA ARG A 58 8.07 -1.12 9.31
C ARG A 58 6.61 -1.37 8.93
N SER A 59 6.33 -1.59 7.65
CA SER A 59 4.99 -1.93 7.15
C SER A 59 4.73 -3.44 7.26
N CYS A 60 3.46 -3.85 7.05
CA CYS A 60 3.08 -5.26 7.02
C CYS A 60 3.27 -5.80 5.58
N ALA A 61 3.74 -7.04 5.45
CA ALA A 61 4.10 -7.65 4.17
C ALA A 61 2.93 -7.80 3.18
N ASP A 62 1.74 -8.09 3.69
CA ASP A 62 0.56 -8.39 2.87
C ASP A 62 -0.41 -7.19 2.77
N ALA A 63 -0.01 -6.03 3.29
CA ALA A 63 -0.82 -4.81 3.26
C ALA A 63 -0.39 -3.87 2.14
N THR A 64 -1.30 -3.02 1.71
CA THR A 64 -0.97 -1.90 0.83
C THR A 64 0.02 -0.96 1.53
N HIS A 65 0.99 -0.48 0.76
CA HIS A 65 2.00 0.48 1.21
C HIS A 65 1.85 1.80 0.48
N ALA A 66 2.31 2.86 1.11
CA ALA A 66 2.23 4.22 0.60
C ALA A 66 3.57 4.94 0.74
N TRP A 67 3.95 5.65 -0.32
CA TRP A 67 5.15 6.47 -0.37
C TRP A 67 4.93 7.69 -1.26
N MET A 68 5.99 8.49 -1.47
CA MET A 68 5.92 9.65 -2.34
C MET A 68 6.97 9.60 -3.44
N GLU A 69 6.70 10.30 -4.53
CA GLU A 69 7.70 10.62 -5.54
C GLU A 69 7.80 12.13 -5.70
N ALA A 70 9.03 12.63 -5.81
CA ALA A 70 9.33 14.03 -6.09
C ALA A 70 10.02 14.16 -7.45
N TYR A 71 9.65 15.20 -8.20
CA TYR A 71 10.32 15.51 -9.46
C TYR A 71 11.56 16.36 -9.20
N LEU A 72 12.72 15.79 -9.49
CA LEU A 72 14.02 16.44 -9.37
C LEU A 72 14.56 16.78 -10.76
N PRO A 73 14.88 18.06 -11.06
CA PRO A 73 15.45 18.45 -12.34
C PRO A 73 16.68 17.61 -12.70
N GLY A 74 16.68 17.02 -13.91
CA GLY A 74 17.77 16.17 -14.40
C GLY A 74 17.72 14.71 -13.95
N LEU A 75 16.95 14.38 -12.91
CA LEU A 75 16.79 13.00 -12.40
C LEU A 75 15.39 12.43 -12.66
N GLY A 76 14.40 13.27 -12.92
CA GLY A 76 13.02 12.85 -13.11
C GLY A 76 12.31 12.59 -11.79
N TRP A 77 11.38 11.61 -11.78
CA TRP A 77 10.64 11.23 -10.58
C TRP A 77 11.47 10.28 -9.72
N ILE A 78 11.77 10.71 -8.49
CA ILE A 78 12.51 9.92 -7.50
C ILE A 78 11.57 9.58 -6.36
N GLY A 79 11.50 8.31 -5.99
CA GLY A 79 10.66 7.82 -4.91
C GLY A 79 11.35 7.81 -3.55
N PHE A 80 10.60 8.21 -2.54
CA PHE A 80 11.00 8.32 -1.15
C PHE A 80 9.99 7.59 -0.29
N ASP A 81 10.46 6.65 0.52
CA ASP A 81 9.68 5.92 1.50
C ASP A 81 9.97 6.47 2.91
N PRO A 82 9.19 7.46 3.39
CA PRO A 82 9.39 8.05 4.70
C PRO A 82 9.05 7.09 5.85
N THR A 83 8.27 6.04 5.59
CA THR A 83 7.96 5.01 6.59
C THR A 83 9.22 4.26 6.98
N ASN A 84 9.99 3.84 5.97
CA ASN A 84 11.22 3.06 6.15
C ASN A 84 12.49 3.94 6.15
N GLY A 85 12.41 5.21 5.75
CA GLY A 85 13.54 6.14 5.71
C GLY A 85 14.52 5.83 4.57
N ILE A 86 14.03 5.28 3.45
CA ILE A 86 14.83 4.82 2.31
C ILE A 86 14.33 5.43 1.00
N LEU A 87 15.15 5.35 -0.05
CA LEU A 87 14.69 5.56 -1.41
C LEU A 87 13.94 4.32 -1.90
N THR A 88 12.96 4.52 -2.77
CA THR A 88 12.25 3.41 -3.42
C THR A 88 13.17 2.67 -4.38
N ALA A 89 13.02 1.36 -4.45
CA ALA A 89 13.82 0.51 -5.33
C ALA A 89 12.94 -0.60 -5.94
N ASP A 90 13.57 -1.69 -6.33
CA ASP A 90 12.98 -2.90 -6.91
C ASP A 90 11.88 -3.55 -6.04
N ARG A 91 11.91 -3.34 -4.72
CA ARG A 91 10.91 -3.87 -3.78
C ARG A 91 9.61 -3.06 -3.73
N HIS A 92 9.54 -1.88 -4.35
CA HIS A 92 8.36 -1.00 -4.33
C HIS A 92 7.54 -1.18 -5.62
N ILE A 93 6.43 -1.90 -5.53
CA ILE A 93 5.55 -2.17 -6.68
C ILE A 93 4.41 -1.14 -6.68
N ALA A 94 4.53 -0.12 -7.53
CA ALA A 94 3.50 0.91 -7.69
C ALA A 94 2.25 0.33 -8.38
N THR A 95 1.06 0.59 -7.82
CA THR A 95 -0.22 0.21 -8.43
C THR A 95 -1.06 1.42 -8.82
N ALA A 96 -0.93 2.54 -8.10
CA ALA A 96 -1.66 3.76 -8.41
C ALA A 96 -0.88 5.03 -8.00
N LEU A 97 -1.11 6.11 -8.74
CA LEU A 97 -0.47 7.42 -8.56
C LEU A 97 -1.53 8.53 -8.50
N GLY A 98 -1.39 9.47 -7.55
CA GLY A 98 -2.34 10.56 -7.35
C GLY A 98 -1.73 11.79 -6.67
N ARG A 99 -2.52 12.84 -6.44
CA ARG A 99 -2.05 14.01 -5.65
C ARG A 99 -2.04 13.71 -4.16
N ASP A 100 -2.99 12.90 -3.72
CA ASP A 100 -3.13 12.39 -2.35
C ASP A 100 -3.91 11.06 -2.39
N TYR A 101 -4.25 10.51 -1.22
CA TYR A 101 -4.95 9.23 -1.10
C TYR A 101 -6.33 9.22 -1.76
N LYS A 102 -7.04 10.36 -1.80
CA LYS A 102 -8.40 10.44 -2.37
C LYS A 102 -8.44 10.27 -3.88
N ASP A 103 -7.31 10.45 -4.55
CA ASP A 103 -7.17 10.19 -5.98
C ASP A 103 -6.96 8.68 -6.25
N VAL A 104 -6.49 7.90 -5.26
CA VAL A 104 -6.12 6.49 -5.40
C VAL A 104 -6.65 5.56 -4.30
N PRO A 105 -7.93 5.67 -3.88
CA PRO A 105 -8.48 4.77 -2.88
C PRO A 105 -8.52 3.33 -3.43
N PRO A 106 -8.21 2.30 -2.62
CA PRO A 106 -8.20 0.90 -3.05
C PRO A 106 -9.57 0.42 -3.54
N THR A 107 -10.66 0.99 -3.01
CA THR A 107 -12.02 0.75 -3.47
C THR A 107 -12.78 2.08 -3.57
N ARG A 108 -13.52 2.27 -4.67
CA ARG A 108 -14.39 3.45 -4.87
C ARG A 108 -15.61 3.07 -5.70
N GLY A 109 -16.81 3.38 -5.20
CA GLY A 109 -18.04 3.12 -5.93
C GLY A 109 -19.28 3.38 -5.07
N VAL A 110 -20.44 3.33 -5.71
CA VAL A 110 -21.76 3.39 -5.04
C VAL A 110 -22.54 2.15 -5.47
N PHE A 111 -22.98 1.35 -4.49
CA PHE A 111 -23.89 0.24 -4.72
C PHE A 111 -25.33 0.68 -4.41
N ARG A 112 -26.28 0.31 -5.28
CA ARG A 112 -27.73 0.49 -5.02
C ARG A 112 -28.46 -0.82 -5.26
N GLY A 113 -29.06 -1.38 -4.21
CA GLY A 113 -29.86 -2.60 -4.25
C GLY A 113 -30.02 -3.21 -2.86
N PHE A 114 -30.88 -4.24 -2.75
CA PHE A 114 -30.98 -5.08 -1.55
C PHE A 114 -30.10 -6.31 -1.76
N ALA A 115 -28.87 -6.29 -1.23
CA ALA A 115 -27.98 -7.45 -1.22
C ALA A 115 -27.05 -7.36 0.00
N ALA A 116 -26.79 -8.49 0.66
CA ALA A 116 -25.60 -8.64 1.48
C ALA A 116 -24.41 -8.80 0.53
N SER A 117 -23.43 -7.91 0.62
CA SER A 117 -22.23 -7.93 -0.21
C SER A 117 -21.02 -8.08 0.69
N GLU A 118 -20.19 -9.07 0.39
CA GLU A 118 -18.89 -9.29 1.01
C GLU A 118 -17.81 -9.17 -0.08
N LEU A 119 -16.73 -8.45 0.22
CA LEU A 119 -15.58 -8.29 -0.67
C LEU A 119 -14.35 -8.83 0.03
N SER A 120 -13.80 -9.92 -0.50
CA SER A 120 -12.51 -10.46 -0.07
C SER A 120 -11.46 -10.14 -1.13
N VAL A 121 -10.30 -9.65 -0.69
CA VAL A 121 -9.15 -9.36 -1.54
C VAL A 121 -7.91 -9.92 -0.86
N ALA A 122 -7.18 -10.78 -1.56
CA ALA A 122 -5.88 -11.27 -1.15
C ALA A 122 -4.85 -10.89 -2.20
N VAL A 123 -3.71 -10.36 -1.77
CA VAL A 123 -2.59 -10.02 -2.64
C VAL A 123 -1.33 -10.65 -2.07
N GLN A 124 -0.56 -11.30 -2.95
CA GLN A 124 0.74 -11.87 -2.62
C GLN A 124 1.79 -11.26 -3.55
N VAL A 125 2.90 -10.80 -2.97
CA VAL A 125 4.07 -10.34 -3.71
C VAL A 125 5.18 -11.38 -3.57
N THR A 126 5.71 -11.85 -4.69
CA THR A 126 6.80 -12.82 -4.73
C THR A 126 7.92 -12.35 -5.67
N PRO A 127 9.18 -12.78 -5.45
CA PRO A 127 10.25 -12.53 -6.40
C PRO A 127 9.91 -13.11 -7.77
N ALA A 128 10.21 -12.36 -8.83
CA ALA A 128 10.08 -12.84 -10.19
C ALA A 128 11.43 -13.39 -10.68
N ASP A 129 11.44 -14.61 -11.21
CA ASP A 129 12.65 -15.26 -11.74
C ASP A 129 13.08 -14.69 -13.11
N ALA A 130 12.16 -14.01 -13.81
CA ALA A 130 12.40 -13.38 -15.10
C ALA A 130 11.51 -12.14 -15.30
N ILE A 131 11.96 -11.22 -16.16
CA ILE A 131 11.10 -10.14 -16.65
C ILE A 131 10.17 -10.73 -17.71
N HIS A 132 8.88 -10.83 -17.37
CA HIS A 132 7.86 -11.23 -18.33
C HIS A 132 7.60 -10.09 -19.32
N SER A 133 7.46 -10.41 -20.60
CA SER A 133 7.05 -9.43 -21.61
C SER A 133 5.56 -9.10 -21.46
N ASP A 134 5.13 -7.94 -21.96
CA ASP A 134 3.70 -7.58 -21.99
C ASP A 134 2.83 -8.62 -22.71
N ASP A 135 3.41 -9.37 -23.64
CA ASP A 135 2.74 -10.45 -24.35
C ASP A 135 2.64 -11.73 -23.50
N ASP A 136 3.56 -11.95 -22.56
CA ASP A 136 3.49 -13.05 -21.60
C ASP A 136 2.42 -12.78 -20.55
N PHE A 137 2.30 -11.53 -20.07
CA PHE A 137 1.26 -11.14 -19.10
C PHE A 137 -0.16 -11.40 -19.63
N LYS A 138 -0.40 -11.13 -20.92
CA LYS A 138 -1.72 -11.39 -21.56
C LYS A 138 -2.04 -12.87 -21.76
N ARG A 139 -1.04 -13.76 -21.61
CA ARG A 139 -1.18 -15.21 -21.79
C ARG A 139 -1.29 -15.97 -20.48
N MET A 140 -1.17 -15.29 -19.34
CA MET A 140 -1.35 -15.91 -18.03
C MET A 140 -2.77 -16.46 -17.89
N ASP A 141 -2.86 -17.70 -17.40
CA ASP A 141 -4.08 -18.48 -17.16
C ASP A 141 -4.53 -18.29 -15.69
N GLU A 142 -5.82 -18.49 -15.38
CA GLU A 142 -6.30 -18.60 -13.99
C GLU A 142 -5.49 -19.63 -13.17
N SER A 143 -4.98 -20.68 -13.81
CA SER A 143 -4.15 -21.70 -13.15
C SER A 143 -2.76 -21.22 -12.70
N ASP A 144 -2.28 -20.08 -13.22
CA ASP A 144 -1.02 -19.44 -12.80
C ASP A 144 -1.16 -18.68 -11.48
N TYR A 145 -2.39 -18.33 -11.08
CA TYR A 145 -2.67 -17.81 -9.74
C TYR A 145 -2.67 -18.97 -8.75
N ARG A 146 -1.63 -19.07 -7.91
CA ARG A 146 -1.61 -20.07 -6.83
C ARG A 146 -2.84 -19.90 -5.93
N SER A 147 -3.42 -21.06 -5.58
CA SER A 147 -4.58 -21.23 -4.69
C SER A 147 -4.58 -20.28 -3.50
N GLU A 148 -5.77 -19.80 -3.14
CA GLU A 148 -6.04 -18.87 -2.03
C GLU A 148 -5.05 -19.07 -0.87
N PRO A 149 -4.35 -18.01 -0.42
CA PRO A 149 -3.55 -18.13 0.79
C PRO A 149 -4.47 -18.58 1.92
N GLU A 150 -4.08 -19.63 2.65
CA GLU A 150 -4.84 -20.05 3.83
C GLU A 150 -5.01 -18.82 4.74
N PRO A 151 -6.24 -18.55 5.21
CA PRO A 151 -6.47 -17.39 6.04
C PRO A 151 -5.54 -17.44 7.25
N PRO A 152 -4.97 -16.30 7.70
CA PRO A 152 -4.18 -16.26 8.91
C PRO A 152 -4.95 -16.97 10.04
N GLN A 153 -4.30 -17.86 10.79
CA GLN A 153 -4.97 -18.75 11.76
C GLN A 153 -5.88 -18.00 12.75
N GLU A 154 -5.63 -16.72 13.02
CA GLU A 154 -6.48 -15.84 13.83
C GLU A 154 -7.87 -15.56 13.21
N VAL A 155 -7.97 -15.48 11.88
CA VAL A 155 -9.24 -15.22 11.17
C VAL A 155 -10.13 -16.45 11.19
N ALA A 156 -9.56 -17.64 11.01
CA ALA A 156 -10.28 -18.91 11.10
C ALA A 156 -10.83 -19.18 12.52
N ALA A 157 -10.05 -18.84 13.56
CA ALA A 157 -10.48 -18.98 14.95
C ALA A 157 -11.65 -18.05 15.32
N ARG A 158 -11.68 -16.82 14.78
CA ARG A 158 -12.78 -15.87 15.01
C ARG A 158 -14.08 -16.28 14.31
N GLN A 159 -14.00 -16.85 13.11
CA GLN A 159 -15.19 -17.34 12.39
C GLN A 159 -15.84 -18.55 13.06
N GLN A 160 -15.05 -19.49 13.62
CA GLN A 160 -15.61 -20.62 14.37
C GLN A 160 -16.32 -20.21 15.66
N GLN A 161 -15.85 -19.17 16.35
CA GLN A 161 -16.50 -18.67 17.57
C GLN A 161 -17.83 -17.96 17.29
N GLN A 162 -17.97 -17.29 16.15
CA GLN A 162 -19.21 -16.62 15.76
C GLN A 162 -20.31 -17.57 15.27
N GLN A 163 -19.96 -18.77 14.79
CA GLN A 163 -20.95 -19.79 14.39
C GLN A 163 -21.49 -20.63 15.57
N GLN A 164 -20.92 -20.47 16.77
CA GLN A 164 -21.33 -21.20 17.98
C GLN A 164 -22.12 -20.34 18.98
N GLN A 165 -22.51 -19.11 18.62
CA GLN A 165 -23.38 -18.23 19.42
C GLN A 165 -24.69 -17.91 18.69
#